data_AF-A0A455BYS1-F1
#
_entry.id   AF-A0A455BYS1-F1
#
_cell.length_a   1.000
_cell.length_b   1.000
_cell.length_c   1.000
_cell.angle_alpha   90.00
_cell.angle_beta   90.00
_cell.angle_gamma   90.00
#
_symmetry.space_group_name_H-M   'P 1'
#
loop_
_entity.id
_entity.type
_entity.pdbx_description
1 polymer ?
#
loop_
_entity_poly.entity_id
_entity_poly.type
_entity_poly.pdbx_seq_one_letter_code
_entity_poly.pdbx_strand_id
1 'polypeptide(L)'
;MADRFSRFNEDRDFQDFSSQTNRICRALKDFENWRAEYECRHLKKLRKPLLFQGNHFDQYEEGHLEIEQASLDKPIESDNIGHRLLQKHGWKLGQGLGKSLQGRTDPIPIVVKYDVMGMGRMEMELDYAEDATERRRVLEVEKEDTEELRQKYKDYVDKEKAIAKALEDLRANFYCELCDKQYQKHQEFDNHINSYDHAHKQRLKDLKQREFARNVSSRSRKDEKKQEKALRRLHELAEQRKQAEW
;
A
#
# COMPACT_ATOMS: atom_id res chain seq x y z
N MET A 1 70.62 28.59 -7.52
CA MET A 1 69.68 29.09 -8.56
C MET A 1 68.62 28.03 -8.77
N ALA A 2 67.44 28.11 -8.15
CA ALA A 2 66.33 29.01 -8.47
C ALA A 2 65.65 28.66 -9.81
N ASP A 3 64.47 28.05 -9.67
CA ASP A 3 63.26 28.02 -10.51
C ASP A 3 63.25 28.62 -11.92
N ARG A 4 62.58 27.90 -12.85
CA ARG A 4 61.50 28.51 -13.64
C ARG A 4 60.48 27.50 -14.17
N PHE A 5 59.36 27.47 -13.46
CA PHE A 5 58.01 27.05 -13.84
C PHE A 5 57.67 27.26 -15.33
N SER A 6 57.16 26.19 -15.98
CA SER A 6 56.30 26.30 -17.15
C SER A 6 54.87 26.59 -16.70
N ARG A 7 54.31 27.65 -17.27
CA ARG A 7 52.99 28.22 -16.98
C ARG A 7 51.87 27.24 -17.32
N PHE A 8 51.06 26.91 -16.32
CA PHE A 8 49.69 26.46 -16.48
C PHE A 8 48.85 27.65 -16.97
N ASN A 9 48.16 27.50 -18.11
CA ASN A 9 47.07 28.38 -18.53
C ASN A 9 45.77 27.74 -18.03
N GLU A 10 45.34 28.11 -16.83
CA GLU A 10 43.99 27.85 -16.30
C GLU A 10 43.07 28.97 -16.76
N ASP A 11 42.49 28.88 -17.96
CA ASP A 11 41.53 29.89 -18.44
C ASP A 11 40.53 29.32 -19.45
N ARG A 12 40.10 28.06 -19.27
CA ARG A 12 39.04 27.49 -20.13
C ARG A 12 37.95 26.66 -19.45
N ASP A 13 37.93 26.59 -18.12
CA ASP A 13 36.92 25.81 -17.39
C ASP A 13 35.97 26.68 -16.53
N PHE A 14 36.06 28.01 -16.62
CA PHE A 14 35.19 28.92 -15.86
C PHE A 14 33.90 29.32 -16.60
N GLN A 15 33.79 29.07 -17.90
CA GLN A 15 32.59 29.46 -18.67
C GLN A 15 31.50 28.38 -18.75
N ASP A 16 31.78 27.11 -18.42
CA ASP A 16 30.77 26.03 -18.49
C ASP A 16 30.05 25.73 -17.16
N PHE A 17 30.60 26.15 -16.01
CA PHE A 17 29.90 26.03 -14.71
C PHE A 17 28.75 27.04 -14.54
N SER A 18 28.83 28.16 -15.24
CA SER A 18 27.79 29.20 -15.29
C SER A 18 26.53 28.74 -16.03
N SER A 19 26.67 27.86 -17.03
CA SER A 19 25.55 27.40 -17.85
C SER A 19 24.71 26.32 -17.16
N GLN A 20 25.33 25.49 -16.30
CA GLN A 20 24.68 24.41 -15.56
C GLN A 20 23.96 24.90 -14.29
N THR A 21 24.56 25.85 -13.56
CA THR A 21 23.93 26.52 -12.41
C THR A 21 22.67 27.29 -12.82
N ASN A 22 22.69 27.94 -14.00
CA ASN A 22 21.52 28.61 -14.57
C ASN A 22 20.35 27.66 -14.95
N ARG A 23 20.61 26.38 -15.26
CA ARG A 23 19.55 25.38 -15.53
C ARG A 23 18.90 24.87 -14.25
N ILE A 24 19.69 24.65 -13.20
CA ILE A 24 19.18 24.22 -11.88
C ILE A 24 18.35 25.35 -11.25
N CYS A 25 18.79 26.60 -11.34
CA CYS A 25 18.01 27.74 -10.84
C CYS A 25 16.71 27.97 -11.63
N ARG A 26 16.66 27.67 -12.93
CA ARG A 26 15.41 27.68 -13.71
C ARG A 26 14.48 26.53 -13.29
N ALA A 27 15.00 25.32 -13.13
CA ALA A 27 14.22 24.17 -12.67
C ALA A 27 13.66 24.34 -11.24
N LEU A 28 14.39 25.01 -10.34
CA LEU A 28 13.92 25.35 -8.99
C LEU A 28 12.81 26.41 -9.02
N LYS A 29 12.93 27.44 -9.87
CA LYS A 29 11.84 28.41 -10.09
C LYS A 29 10.62 27.77 -10.76
N ASP A 30 10.83 26.82 -11.66
CA ASP A 30 9.75 26.05 -12.28
C ASP A 30 9.06 25.13 -11.26
N PHE A 31 9.79 24.60 -10.26
CA PHE A 31 9.24 23.83 -9.15
C PHE A 31 8.42 24.70 -8.17
N GLU A 32 8.89 25.91 -7.85
CA GLU A 32 8.13 26.88 -7.03
C GLU A 32 6.87 27.39 -7.75
N ASN A 33 6.96 27.67 -9.06
CA ASN A 33 5.79 28.01 -9.87
C ASN A 33 4.81 26.83 -9.99
N TRP A 34 5.30 25.59 -10.11
CA TRP A 34 4.45 24.40 -10.10
C TRP A 34 3.78 24.20 -8.73
N ARG A 35 4.48 24.44 -7.61
CA ARG A 35 3.91 24.42 -6.26
C ARG A 35 2.77 25.43 -6.11
N ALA A 36 2.98 26.67 -6.57
CA ALA A 36 1.97 27.72 -6.55
C ALA A 36 0.77 27.41 -7.49
N GLU A 37 1.02 26.85 -8.67
CA GLU A 37 -0.03 26.41 -9.59
C GLU A 37 -0.82 25.21 -9.06
N TYR A 38 -0.17 24.24 -8.40
CA TYR A 38 -0.80 23.05 -7.85
C TYR A 38 -1.70 23.40 -6.66
N GLU A 39 -1.25 24.26 -5.74
CA GLU A 39 -2.08 24.84 -4.67
C GLU A 39 -3.29 25.59 -5.24
N CYS A 40 -3.10 26.40 -6.28
CA CYS A 40 -4.18 27.16 -6.92
C CYS A 40 -5.18 26.26 -7.71
N ARG A 41 -4.71 25.14 -8.29
CA ARG A 41 -5.54 24.19 -9.05
C ARG A 41 -6.28 23.20 -8.14
N HIS A 42 -5.73 22.88 -6.96
CA HIS A 42 -6.41 22.06 -5.94
C HIS A 42 -7.50 22.86 -5.21
N LEU A 43 -7.26 24.14 -4.87
CA LEU A 43 -8.29 25.01 -4.30
C LEU A 43 -9.45 25.28 -5.29
N LYS A 44 -9.20 25.29 -6.60
CA LYS A 44 -10.26 25.46 -7.61
C LYS A 44 -11.16 24.23 -7.80
N LYS A 45 -10.69 23.01 -7.49
CA LYS A 45 -11.52 21.79 -7.57
C LYS A 45 -12.48 21.63 -6.37
N LEU A 46 -12.21 22.29 -5.25
CA LEU A 46 -13.07 22.31 -4.07
C LEU A 46 -14.09 23.46 -4.05
N ARG A 47 -14.20 24.24 -5.14
CA ARG A 47 -15.21 25.31 -5.29
C ARG A 47 -16.35 24.91 -6.23
N LYS A 48 -16.99 23.76 -5.97
CA LYS A 48 -18.39 23.58 -6.40
C LYS A 48 -19.27 24.15 -5.28
N PRO A 49 -20.03 25.23 -5.50
CA PRO A 49 -20.97 25.70 -4.50
C PRO A 49 -22.09 24.66 -4.40
N LEU A 50 -22.03 23.82 -3.37
CA LEU A 50 -23.22 23.14 -2.88
C LEU A 50 -24.09 24.25 -2.28
N LEU A 51 -25.10 24.68 -3.05
CA LEU A 51 -26.22 25.46 -2.55
C LEU A 51 -26.98 24.59 -1.54
N PHE A 52 -26.56 24.65 -0.29
CA PHE A 52 -27.34 24.17 0.84
C PHE A 52 -28.07 25.39 1.43
N GLN A 53 -29.34 25.53 1.10
CA GLN A 53 -30.26 26.46 1.77
C GLN A 53 -30.58 25.89 3.15
N GLY A 54 -29.65 26.05 4.09
CA GLY A 54 -29.89 25.85 5.50
C GLY A 54 -30.22 27.20 6.12
N ASN A 55 -31.48 27.37 6.55
CA ASN A 55 -32.00 28.55 7.23
C ASN A 55 -31.07 29.00 8.37
N HIS A 56 -30.30 30.06 8.14
CA HIS A 56 -29.65 30.82 9.21
C HIS A 56 -30.68 31.81 9.76
N PHE A 57 -31.52 31.29 10.63
CA PHE A 57 -32.43 32.04 11.49
C PHE A 57 -31.61 32.88 12.48
N ASP A 58 -32.07 34.11 12.70
CA ASP A 58 -31.55 35.17 13.58
C ASP A 58 -30.27 35.89 13.15
N GLN A 59 -30.48 36.95 12.37
CA GLN A 59 -29.55 38.07 12.24
C GLN A 59 -30.13 39.22 13.06
N TYR A 60 -29.71 39.36 14.31
CA TYR A 60 -29.97 40.57 15.08
C TYR A 60 -28.88 41.59 14.73
N GLU A 61 -29.29 42.72 14.15
CA GLU A 61 -28.48 43.93 14.09
C GLU A 61 -28.30 44.46 15.52
N GLU A 62 -27.19 44.11 16.16
CA GLU A 62 -26.78 44.70 17.42
C GLU A 62 -25.49 45.48 17.16
N GLY A 63 -25.53 46.78 17.40
CA GLY A 63 -24.44 47.73 17.14
C GLY A 63 -23.19 47.38 17.94
N HIS A 64 -22.41 46.44 17.41
CA HIS A 64 -21.10 46.09 17.91
C HIS A 64 -20.18 47.30 17.75
N LEU A 65 -20.01 48.06 18.85
CA LEU A 65 -18.78 48.78 19.11
C LEU A 65 -17.62 47.81 18.81
N GLU A 66 -16.78 48.16 17.83
CA GLU A 66 -15.50 47.48 17.57
C GLU A 66 -14.59 47.68 18.78
N ILE A 67 -14.80 46.89 19.82
CA ILE A 67 -13.84 46.73 20.89
C ILE A 67 -12.68 45.96 20.28
N GLU A 68 -11.55 46.62 20.10
CA GLU A 68 -10.34 46.01 19.55
C GLU A 68 -9.94 44.82 20.44
N GLN A 69 -10.13 43.61 19.91
CA GLN A 69 -9.85 42.38 20.63
C GLN A 69 -8.34 42.24 20.79
N ALA A 70 -7.87 41.98 22.02
CA ALA A 70 -6.45 41.80 22.28
C ALA A 70 -5.88 40.66 21.41
N SER A 71 -4.95 40.99 20.53
CA SER A 71 -4.26 40.00 19.68
C SER A 71 -3.33 39.12 20.51
N LEU A 72 -3.21 37.84 20.17
CA LEU A 72 -2.27 36.92 20.83
C LEU A 72 -0.80 37.30 20.60
N ASP A 73 -0.51 38.01 19.50
CA ASP A 73 0.85 38.31 19.06
C ASP A 73 1.42 39.63 19.61
N LYS A 74 0.55 40.58 20.02
CA LYS A 74 0.99 41.87 20.55
C LYS A 74 0.90 41.90 22.07
N PRO A 75 1.96 42.30 22.79
CA PRO A 75 1.91 42.44 24.24
C PRO A 75 0.91 43.52 24.65
N ILE A 76 0.29 43.34 25.81
CA ILE A 76 -0.69 44.30 26.35
C ILE A 76 0.01 45.63 26.65
N GLU A 77 -0.48 46.71 26.06
CA GLU A 77 0.03 48.07 26.27
C GLU A 77 -0.11 48.51 27.74
N SER A 78 0.76 49.45 28.16
CA SER A 78 0.78 49.96 29.53
C SER A 78 -0.47 50.76 29.94
N ASP A 79 -1.23 51.25 28.97
CA ASP A 79 -2.49 51.98 29.23
C ASP A 79 -3.64 51.05 29.61
N ASN A 80 -3.53 49.76 29.30
CA ASN A 80 -4.55 48.78 29.67
C ASN A 80 -4.67 48.68 31.19
N ILE A 81 -5.91 48.72 31.69
CA ILE A 81 -6.22 48.63 33.11
C ILE A 81 -5.61 47.36 33.73
N GLY A 82 -5.68 46.23 33.02
CA GLY A 82 -5.09 44.96 33.45
C GLY A 82 -3.58 45.02 33.59
N HIS A 83 -2.88 45.65 32.64
CA HIS A 83 -1.44 45.86 32.71
C HIS A 83 -1.04 46.67 33.95
N ARG A 84 -1.77 47.76 34.22
CA ARG A 84 -1.54 48.62 35.40
C ARG A 84 -1.83 47.92 36.72
N LEU A 85 -2.87 47.08 36.77
CA LEU A 85 -3.19 46.29 37.95
C LEU A 85 -2.12 45.23 38.24
N LEU A 86 -1.64 44.54 37.21
CA LEU A 86 -0.56 43.56 37.36
C LEU A 86 0.71 44.22 37.90
N GLN A 87 1.10 45.39 37.36
CA GLN A 87 2.23 46.15 37.89
C GLN A 87 2.08 46.50 39.37
N LYS A 88 0.87 46.92 39.81
CA LYS A 88 0.60 47.21 41.23
C LYS A 88 0.76 45.98 42.13
N HIS A 89 0.49 44.78 41.61
CA HIS A 89 0.70 43.53 42.32
C HIS A 89 2.14 42.99 42.22
N GLY A 90 3.08 43.79 41.71
CA GLY A 90 4.50 43.46 41.67
C GLY A 90 4.95 42.68 40.44
N TRP A 91 4.08 42.54 39.43
CA TRP A 91 4.45 41.97 38.14
C TRP A 91 5.24 42.99 37.28
N LYS A 92 6.27 42.54 36.57
CA LYS A 92 7.05 43.38 35.64
C LYS A 92 6.84 42.89 34.20
N LEU A 93 6.95 43.82 33.25
CA LEU A 93 6.86 43.48 31.82
C LEU A 93 7.90 42.42 31.46
N GLY A 94 7.47 41.34 30.81
CA GLY A 94 8.33 40.22 30.40
C GLY A 94 8.63 39.19 31.48
N GLN A 95 8.04 39.33 32.67
CA GLN A 95 8.25 38.40 33.79
C GLN A 95 7.16 37.31 33.81
N GLY A 96 7.59 36.05 33.94
CA GLY A 96 6.68 34.93 34.17
C GLY A 96 5.97 35.04 35.52
N LEU A 97 4.72 34.57 35.58
CA LEU A 97 3.93 34.55 36.82
C LEU A 97 4.38 33.38 37.74
N GLY A 98 4.14 33.51 39.06
CA GLY A 98 4.42 32.47 40.04
C GLY A 98 5.50 32.84 41.06
N LYS A 99 5.62 32.07 42.15
CA LYS A 99 6.54 32.36 43.27
C LYS A 99 8.02 32.36 42.87
N SER A 100 8.37 31.57 41.85
CA SER A 100 9.72 31.46 41.29
C SER A 100 9.78 31.98 39.86
N LEU A 101 8.76 32.74 39.43
CA LEU A 101 8.65 33.33 38.09
C LEU A 101 8.66 32.29 36.95
N GLN A 102 8.16 31.09 37.23
CA GLN A 102 8.20 29.94 36.34
C GLN A 102 7.11 29.91 35.26
N GLY A 103 6.16 30.84 35.30
CA GLY A 103 5.06 30.90 34.35
C GLY A 103 5.54 31.27 32.94
N ARG A 104 4.87 30.70 31.93
CA ARG A 104 5.09 31.12 30.53
C ARG A 104 4.76 32.61 30.36
N THR A 105 5.63 33.32 29.67
CA THR A 105 5.48 34.74 29.33
C THR A 105 4.49 34.97 28.21
N ASP A 106 4.44 34.04 27.25
CA ASP A 106 3.61 34.16 26.05
C ASP A 106 2.36 33.25 26.14
N PRO A 107 1.21 33.71 25.63
CA PRO A 107 0.01 32.91 25.55
C PRO A 107 0.24 31.62 24.75
N ILE A 108 -0.45 30.54 25.13
CA ILE A 108 -0.41 29.30 24.35
C ILE A 108 -1.22 29.53 23.06
N PRO A 109 -0.61 29.34 21.87
CA PRO A 109 -1.35 29.51 20.62
C PRO A 109 -2.43 28.44 20.51
N ILE A 110 -3.66 28.88 20.22
CA ILE A 110 -4.78 27.99 19.95
C ILE A 110 -4.75 27.68 18.46
N VAL A 111 -4.23 26.50 18.10
CA VAL A 111 -4.25 26.03 16.71
C VAL A 111 -5.63 25.44 16.44
N VAL A 112 -6.50 26.22 15.79
CA VAL A 112 -7.80 25.73 15.34
C VAL A 112 -7.60 24.97 14.03
N LYS A 113 -7.94 23.69 14.04
CA LYS A 113 -7.90 22.86 12.84
C LYS A 113 -9.13 23.15 11.99
N TYR A 114 -8.91 23.68 10.79
CA TYR A 114 -9.98 23.94 9.81
C TYR A 114 -10.27 22.73 8.92
N ASP A 115 -9.39 21.72 8.92
CA ASP A 115 -9.56 20.53 8.10
C ASP A 115 -10.55 19.56 8.73
N VAL A 116 -11.43 19.00 7.89
CA VAL A 116 -12.35 17.90 8.26
C VAL A 116 -11.61 16.55 8.39
N MET A 117 -10.32 16.52 8.01
CA MET A 117 -9.51 15.31 8.10
C MET A 117 -9.27 14.90 9.56
N GLY A 118 -9.15 13.60 9.83
CA GLY A 118 -8.77 13.09 11.15
C GLY A 118 -7.41 13.63 11.61
N MET A 119 -7.17 13.69 12.92
CA MET A 119 -5.82 13.93 13.44
C MET A 119 -4.88 12.81 12.96
N GLY A 120 -3.64 13.15 12.58
CA GLY A 120 -2.66 12.20 12.02
C GLY A 120 -2.87 11.81 10.54
N ARG A 121 -4.03 12.10 9.94
CA ARG A 121 -4.28 11.79 8.51
C ARG A 121 -3.43 12.63 7.56
N MET A 122 -3.26 13.92 7.89
CA MET A 122 -2.44 14.85 7.10
C MET A 122 -0.97 14.43 7.10
N GLU A 123 -0.47 13.93 8.23
CA GLU A 123 0.91 13.46 8.38
C GLU A 123 1.18 12.26 7.46
N MET A 124 0.30 11.25 7.45
CA MET A 124 0.38 10.13 6.51
C MET A 124 0.36 10.56 5.04
N GLU A 125 -0.44 11.58 4.69
CA GLU A 125 -0.50 12.10 3.33
C GLU A 125 0.77 12.85 2.92
N LEU A 126 1.42 13.53 3.87
CA LEU A 126 2.71 14.18 3.66
C LEU A 126 3.83 13.15 3.46
N ASP A 127 3.91 12.11 4.31
CA ASP A 127 4.90 11.04 4.18
C ASP A 127 4.78 10.35 2.81
N TYR A 128 3.55 10.10 2.36
CA TYR A 128 3.30 9.50 1.05
C TYR A 128 3.74 10.41 -0.11
N ALA A 129 3.57 11.72 0.03
CA ALA A 129 4.03 12.69 -0.95
C ALA A 129 5.56 12.81 -0.96
N GLU A 130 6.20 12.77 0.21
CA GLU A 130 7.65 12.76 0.37
C GLU A 130 8.26 11.51 -0.29
N ASP A 131 7.77 10.32 0.03
CA ASP A 131 8.18 9.05 -0.61
C ASP A 131 8.07 9.07 -2.15
N ALA A 132 7.05 9.75 -2.68
CA ALA A 132 6.85 9.90 -4.11
C ALA A 132 7.86 10.87 -4.77
N THR A 133 8.43 11.81 -4.01
CA THR A 133 9.33 12.86 -4.50
C THR A 133 10.80 12.60 -4.19
N GLU A 134 11.13 11.88 -3.12
CA GLU A 134 12.50 11.61 -2.68
C GLU A 134 13.33 10.79 -3.67
N ARG A 135 12.68 9.98 -4.52
CA ARG A 135 13.40 9.10 -5.45
C ARG A 135 12.86 9.27 -6.87
N ARG A 136 13.72 9.74 -7.79
CA ARG A 136 13.54 9.44 -9.23
C ARG A 136 13.31 7.94 -9.30
N ARG A 137 12.15 7.50 -9.77
CA ARG A 137 11.87 6.07 -9.97
C ARG A 137 13.00 5.51 -10.83
N VAL A 138 13.92 4.78 -10.21
CA VAL A 138 14.97 4.04 -10.93
C VAL A 138 14.20 3.04 -11.77
N LEU A 139 14.18 3.25 -13.09
CA LEU A 139 13.56 2.31 -14.02
C LEU A 139 14.18 0.94 -13.76
N GLU A 140 13.43 -0.15 -13.91
CA GLU A 140 13.94 -1.52 -13.70
C GLU A 140 15.22 -1.79 -14.51
N VAL A 141 15.45 -1.04 -15.59
CA VAL A 141 16.61 -1.05 -16.48
C VAL A 141 17.90 -0.49 -15.86
N GLU A 142 17.81 0.40 -14.86
CA GLU A 142 18.98 1.00 -14.16
C GLU A 142 19.43 0.18 -12.94
N LYS A 143 18.64 -0.82 -12.48
CA LYS A 143 19.08 -1.74 -11.43
C LYS A 143 20.07 -2.74 -12.04
N GLU A 144 21.34 -2.64 -11.65
CA GLU A 144 22.35 -3.63 -12.04
C GLU A 144 21.90 -5.03 -11.60
N ASP A 145 21.88 -5.94 -12.56
CA ASP A 145 21.45 -7.33 -12.47
C ASP A 145 22.48 -8.17 -11.68
N THR A 146 22.65 -7.83 -10.41
CA THR A 146 23.50 -8.57 -9.47
C THR A 146 22.86 -9.93 -9.17
N GLU A 147 23.69 -10.98 -9.05
CA GLU A 147 23.19 -12.34 -8.78
C GLU A 147 22.42 -12.41 -7.45
N GLU A 148 22.77 -11.56 -6.49
CA GLU A 148 22.08 -11.41 -5.22
C GLU A 148 20.64 -10.87 -5.37
N LEU A 149 20.39 -9.98 -6.33
CA LEU A 149 19.05 -9.45 -6.60
C LEU A 149 18.16 -10.50 -7.28
N ARG A 150 18.75 -11.31 -8.19
CA ARG A 150 18.08 -12.48 -8.78
C ARG A 150 17.71 -13.50 -7.72
N GLN A 151 18.62 -13.79 -6.78
CA GLN A 151 18.34 -14.71 -5.69
C GLN A 151 17.23 -14.19 -4.76
N LYS A 152 17.27 -12.90 -4.41
CA LYS A 152 16.19 -12.26 -3.61
C LYS A 152 14.82 -12.34 -4.29
N TYR A 153 14.75 -12.15 -5.61
CA TYR A 153 13.50 -12.28 -6.35
C TYR A 153 12.99 -13.72 -6.36
N LYS A 154 13.87 -14.71 -6.60
CA LYS A 154 13.53 -16.13 -6.52
C LYS A 154 12.99 -16.49 -5.13
N ASP A 155 13.68 -16.10 -4.07
CA ASP A 155 13.27 -16.37 -2.69
C ASP A 155 11.93 -15.69 -2.35
N TYR A 156 11.67 -14.49 -2.88
CA TYR A 156 10.40 -13.78 -2.70
C TYR A 156 9.26 -14.53 -3.40
N VAL A 157 9.44 -14.88 -4.67
CA VAL A 157 8.45 -15.64 -5.44
C VAL A 157 8.18 -17.01 -4.81
N ASP A 158 9.21 -17.68 -4.31
CA ASP A 158 9.05 -18.99 -3.65
C ASP A 158 8.32 -18.86 -2.31
N LYS A 159 8.55 -17.78 -1.55
CA LYS A 159 7.76 -17.46 -0.35
C LYS A 159 6.31 -17.16 -0.69
N GLU A 160 6.03 -16.38 -1.72
CA GLU A 160 4.67 -16.09 -2.17
C GLU A 160 3.94 -17.37 -2.58
N LYS A 161 4.60 -18.25 -3.35
CA LYS A 161 4.07 -19.57 -3.71
C LYS A 161 3.82 -20.44 -2.49
N ALA A 162 4.72 -20.44 -1.50
CA ALA A 162 4.55 -21.20 -0.27
C ALA A 162 3.35 -20.69 0.54
N ILE A 163 3.17 -19.37 0.64
CA ILE A 163 2.01 -18.75 1.31
C ILE A 163 0.72 -19.09 0.54
N ALA A 164 0.71 -18.95 -0.78
CA ALA A 164 -0.44 -19.28 -1.61
C ALA A 164 -0.85 -20.75 -1.46
N LYS A 165 0.13 -21.67 -1.48
CA LYS A 165 -0.10 -23.09 -1.24
C LYS A 165 -0.66 -23.37 0.16
N ALA A 166 -0.12 -22.72 1.19
CA ALA A 166 -0.62 -22.88 2.55
C ALA A 166 -2.08 -22.39 2.70
N LEU A 167 -2.44 -21.29 2.04
CA LEU A 167 -3.82 -20.80 2.00
C LEU A 167 -4.75 -21.74 1.23
N GLU A 168 -4.27 -22.33 0.14
CA GLU A 168 -5.01 -23.33 -0.63
C GLU A 168 -5.25 -24.61 0.19
N ASP A 169 -4.23 -25.13 0.87
CA ASP A 169 -4.34 -26.28 1.77
C ASP A 169 -5.36 -26.02 2.89
N LEU A 170 -5.35 -24.81 3.49
CA LEU A 170 -6.35 -24.41 4.49
C LEU A 170 -7.76 -24.36 3.90
N ARG A 171 -7.92 -23.91 2.66
CA ARG A 171 -9.22 -23.86 1.98
C ARG A 171 -9.71 -25.26 1.60
N ALA A 172 -8.82 -26.14 1.15
CA ALA A 172 -9.12 -27.52 0.80
C ALA A 172 -9.63 -28.32 2.01
N ASN A 173 -9.13 -28.03 3.22
CA ASN A 173 -9.59 -28.68 4.46
C ASN A 173 -11.08 -28.46 4.75
N PHE A 174 -11.66 -27.35 4.30
CA PHE A 174 -13.09 -27.02 4.48
C PHE A 174 -13.90 -27.21 3.19
N TYR A 175 -13.39 -27.98 2.24
CA TYR A 175 -14.06 -28.28 0.98
C TYR A 175 -14.62 -29.70 0.98
N CYS A 176 -15.88 -29.85 0.59
CA CYS A 176 -16.49 -31.16 0.40
C CYS A 176 -16.63 -31.49 -1.08
N GLU A 177 -15.81 -32.42 -1.59
CA GLU A 177 -15.86 -32.91 -2.97
C GLU A 177 -17.15 -33.66 -3.33
N LEU A 178 -17.85 -34.23 -2.33
CA LEU A 178 -19.10 -34.94 -2.61
C LEU A 178 -20.22 -33.96 -2.92
N CYS A 179 -20.19 -32.79 -2.31
CA CYS A 179 -21.29 -31.82 -2.36
C CYS A 179 -20.93 -30.54 -3.11
N ASP A 180 -19.67 -30.40 -3.55
CA ASP A 180 -19.09 -29.21 -4.18
C ASP A 180 -19.38 -27.93 -3.38
N LYS A 181 -19.20 -28.02 -2.05
CA LYS A 181 -19.46 -26.94 -1.10
C LYS A 181 -18.17 -26.56 -0.38
N GLN A 182 -17.85 -25.26 -0.43
CA GLN A 182 -16.79 -24.64 0.36
C GLN A 182 -17.39 -24.07 1.64
N TYR A 183 -16.84 -24.48 2.78
CA TYR A 183 -17.20 -23.96 4.10
C TYR A 183 -16.14 -22.97 4.58
N GLN A 184 -16.57 -21.94 5.32
CA GLN A 184 -15.67 -20.91 5.86
C GLN A 184 -15.26 -21.23 7.31
N LYS A 185 -16.10 -21.99 8.04
CA LYS A 185 -15.87 -22.36 9.43
C LYS A 185 -15.75 -23.88 9.58
N HIS A 186 -14.84 -24.32 10.44
CA HIS A 186 -14.65 -25.74 10.74
C HIS A 186 -15.92 -26.43 11.25
N GLN A 187 -16.69 -25.76 12.11
CA GLN A 187 -17.92 -26.31 12.69
C GLN A 187 -18.99 -26.59 11.62
N GLU A 188 -19.13 -25.71 10.63
CA GLU A 188 -20.10 -25.88 9.54
C GLU A 188 -19.72 -27.08 8.65
N PHE A 189 -18.43 -27.27 8.42
CA PHE A 189 -17.90 -28.40 7.68
C PHE A 189 -18.15 -29.72 8.42
N ASP A 190 -17.85 -29.79 9.71
CA ASP A 190 -18.06 -31.00 10.51
C ASP A 190 -19.55 -31.39 10.58
N ASN A 191 -20.42 -30.40 10.82
CA ASN A 191 -21.87 -30.59 10.77
C ASN A 191 -22.35 -31.09 9.39
N HIS A 192 -21.71 -30.64 8.32
CA HIS A 192 -22.00 -31.13 6.97
C HIS A 192 -21.60 -32.59 6.78
N ILE A 193 -20.38 -32.98 7.17
CA ILE A 193 -19.90 -34.36 7.06
C ILE A 193 -20.79 -35.32 7.86
N ASN A 194 -21.27 -34.88 9.02
CA ASN A 194 -22.16 -35.66 9.87
C ASN A 194 -23.64 -35.63 9.44
N SER A 195 -24.00 -34.87 8.40
CA SER A 195 -25.39 -34.77 7.91
C SER A 195 -25.85 -36.04 7.20
N TYR A 196 -27.15 -36.36 7.32
CA TYR A 196 -27.76 -37.53 6.70
C TYR A 196 -27.59 -37.55 5.17
N ASP A 197 -27.78 -36.40 4.52
CA ASP A 197 -27.64 -36.26 3.07
C ASP A 197 -26.20 -36.52 2.60
N HIS A 198 -25.20 -36.04 3.35
CA HIS A 198 -23.79 -36.29 3.05
C HIS A 198 -23.48 -37.79 3.13
N ALA A 199 -23.86 -38.45 4.23
CA ALA A 199 -23.65 -39.88 4.41
C ALA A 199 -24.36 -40.72 3.34
N HIS A 200 -25.57 -40.33 2.93
CA HIS A 200 -26.29 -41.02 1.86
C HIS A 200 -25.60 -40.86 0.50
N LYS A 201 -25.16 -39.64 0.17
CA LYS A 201 -24.42 -39.36 -1.07
C LYS A 201 -23.08 -40.11 -1.11
N GLN A 202 -22.41 -40.22 0.03
CA GLN A 202 -21.16 -40.98 0.16
C GLN A 202 -21.38 -42.48 -0.08
N ARG A 203 -22.39 -43.09 0.56
CA ARG A 203 -22.76 -44.49 0.32
C ARG A 203 -23.11 -44.75 -1.15
N LEU A 204 -23.81 -43.82 -1.80
CA LEU A 204 -24.16 -43.95 -3.21
C LEU A 204 -22.93 -43.89 -4.13
N LYS A 205 -21.98 -42.98 -3.86
CA LYS A 205 -20.71 -42.90 -4.60
C LYS A 205 -19.90 -44.18 -4.44
N ASP A 206 -19.78 -44.70 -3.21
CA ASP A 206 -19.05 -45.94 -2.92
C ASP A 206 -19.68 -47.15 -3.63
N LEU A 207 -21.01 -47.26 -3.59
CA LEU A 207 -21.73 -48.31 -4.32
C LEU A 207 -21.47 -48.23 -5.82
N LYS A 208 -21.57 -47.03 -6.41
CA LYS A 208 -21.31 -46.80 -7.84
C LYS A 208 -19.86 -47.12 -8.21
N GLN A 209 -18.90 -46.76 -7.36
CA GLN A 209 -17.48 -47.03 -7.57
C GLN A 209 -17.19 -48.54 -7.53
N ARG A 210 -17.81 -49.27 -6.58
CA ARG A 210 -17.68 -50.73 -6.48
C ARG A 210 -18.34 -51.47 -7.64
N GLU A 211 -19.47 -50.98 -8.15
CA GLU A 211 -20.09 -51.52 -9.37
C GLU A 211 -19.24 -51.21 -10.62
N PHE A 212 -18.70 -50.00 -10.74
CA PHE A 212 -17.81 -49.63 -11.83
C PHE A 212 -16.55 -50.50 -11.85
N ALA A 213 -15.89 -50.71 -10.71
CA ALA A 213 -14.71 -51.58 -10.61
C ALA A 213 -15.01 -53.03 -11.03
N ARG A 214 -16.19 -53.57 -10.69
CA ARG A 214 -16.65 -54.90 -11.17
C ARG A 214 -16.87 -54.92 -12.69
N ASN A 215 -17.45 -53.87 -13.25
CA ASN A 215 -17.70 -53.77 -14.70
C ASN A 215 -16.40 -53.56 -15.51
N VAL A 216 -15.46 -52.77 -15.00
CA VAL A 216 -14.15 -52.57 -15.63
C VAL A 216 -13.32 -53.85 -15.56
N SER A 217 -13.25 -54.51 -14.40
CA SER A 217 -12.48 -55.76 -14.26
C SER A 217 -13.02 -56.90 -15.14
N SER A 218 -14.34 -57.04 -15.26
CA SER A 218 -14.95 -58.03 -16.15
C SER A 218 -14.73 -57.74 -17.64
N ARG A 219 -14.80 -56.48 -18.06
CA ARG A 219 -14.43 -56.05 -19.43
C ARG A 219 -12.94 -56.26 -19.71
N SER A 220 -12.07 -55.81 -18.81
CA SER A 220 -10.62 -55.95 -18.93
C SER A 220 -10.20 -57.41 -19.09
N ARG A 221 -10.70 -58.32 -18.24
CA ARG A 221 -10.43 -59.77 -18.35
C ARG A 221 -10.89 -60.35 -19.69
N LYS A 222 -12.01 -59.87 -20.23
CA LYS A 222 -12.53 -60.31 -21.53
C LYS A 222 -11.66 -59.82 -22.69
N ASP A 223 -11.19 -58.58 -22.63
CA ASP A 223 -10.36 -57.98 -23.67
C ASP A 223 -8.92 -58.51 -23.62
N GLU A 224 -8.35 -58.73 -22.43
CA GLU A 224 -7.05 -59.39 -22.24
C GLU A 224 -7.06 -60.80 -22.84
N LYS A 225 -8.11 -61.60 -22.62
CA LYS A 225 -8.27 -62.93 -23.23
C LYS A 225 -8.38 -62.89 -24.77
N LYS A 226 -8.89 -61.80 -25.35
CA LYS A 226 -8.90 -61.62 -26.82
C LYS A 226 -7.51 -61.23 -27.32
N GLN A 227 -6.82 -60.33 -26.62
CA GLN A 227 -5.46 -59.91 -26.95
C GLN A 227 -4.50 -61.08 -26.88
N GLU A 228 -4.58 -61.90 -25.84
CA GLU A 228 -3.78 -63.12 -25.68
C GLU A 228 -4.01 -64.09 -26.84
N LYS A 229 -5.27 -64.32 -27.26
CA LYS A 229 -5.58 -65.16 -28.43
C LYS A 229 -5.04 -64.56 -29.73
N ALA A 230 -5.10 -63.24 -29.91
CA ALA A 230 -4.57 -62.57 -31.09
C ALA A 230 -3.03 -62.69 -31.15
N LEU A 231 -2.36 -62.48 -30.02
CA LEU A 231 -0.91 -62.65 -29.87
C LEU A 231 -0.50 -64.11 -30.16
N ARG A 232 -1.26 -65.09 -29.65
CA ARG A 232 -0.98 -66.51 -29.91
C ARG A 232 -1.11 -66.86 -31.40
N ARG A 233 -2.14 -66.35 -32.09
CA ARG A 233 -2.30 -66.53 -33.54
C ARG A 233 -1.17 -65.88 -34.34
N LEU A 234 -0.72 -64.69 -33.92
CA LEU A 234 0.40 -64.00 -34.53
C LEU A 234 1.70 -64.83 -34.39
N HIS A 235 1.95 -65.39 -33.20
CA HIS A 235 3.09 -66.26 -32.93
C HIS A 235 3.09 -67.50 -33.83
N GLU A 236 1.95 -68.17 -33.95
CA GLU A 236 1.79 -69.36 -34.79
C GLU A 236 2.05 -69.06 -36.29
N LEU A 237 1.53 -67.94 -36.80
CA LEU A 237 1.82 -67.47 -38.16
C LEU A 237 3.32 -67.19 -38.38
N ALA A 238 4.01 -66.65 -37.38
CA ALA A 238 5.45 -66.40 -37.44
C ALA A 238 6.26 -67.71 -37.48
N GLU A 239 5.87 -68.72 -36.72
CA GLU A 239 6.52 -70.05 -36.75
C GLU A 239 6.34 -70.75 -38.09
N GLN A 240 5.15 -70.68 -38.69
CA GLN A 240 4.89 -71.25 -40.02
C GLN A 240 5.72 -70.59 -41.11
N ARG A 241 5.90 -69.26 -41.05
CA ARG A 241 6.81 -68.53 -41.97
C ARG A 241 8.26 -68.97 -41.79
N LYS A 242 8.72 -69.11 -40.54
CA LYS A 242 10.08 -69.58 -40.25
C LYS A 242 10.32 -71.01 -40.76
N GLN A 243 9.32 -71.88 -40.72
CA GLN A 243 9.41 -73.25 -41.27
C GLN A 243 9.38 -73.29 -42.80
N ALA A 244 8.74 -72.31 -43.46
CA ALA A 244 8.72 -72.19 -44.92
C ALA A 244 9.99 -71.56 -45.52
N GLU A 245 10.85 -70.95 -44.70
CA GLU A 245 12.14 -70.37 -45.09
C GLU A 245 13.33 -71.36 -44.99
N TRP A 246 13.05 -72.65 -44.75
CA TRP A 246 14.02 -73.77 -44.79
C TRP A 246 13.65 -74.78 -45.88
#